data_AF-A0A2M7TAY2-F1
#
_entry.id   AF-A0A2M7TAY2-F1
#
_cell.length_a   1.000
_cell.length_b   1.000
_cell.length_c   1.000
_cell.angle_alpha   90.00
_cell.angle_beta   90.00
_cell.angle_gamma   90.00
#
_symmetry.space_group_name_H-M   'P 1'
#
loop_
_entity.id
_entity.type
_entity.pdbx_description
1 polymer ?
#
loop_
_entity_poly.entity_id
_entity_poly.type
_entity_poly.pdbx_seq_one_letter_code
_entity_poly.pdbx_strand_id
1 'polypeptide(L)' 'IQEELVKALGWSNVPGKDDGTHTANFAVLRRTLMTAVLCESAYMSNPEEAELLATDEFRQKEAQGIYNGIAKYLNQ' A
#
# COMPACT_ATOMS: atom_id res chain seq x y z
N ILE A 1 -1.71 4.21 6.93
CA ILE A 1 -1.18 3.96 5.57
C ILE A 1 -2.19 3.17 4.73
N GLN A 2 -2.58 1.94 5.13
CA GLN A 2 -3.57 1.12 4.40
C GLN A 2 -4.81 1.90 3.92
N GLU A 3 -5.50 2.59 4.83
CA GLU A 3 -6.70 3.38 4.53
C GLU A 3 -6.47 4.41 3.40
N GLU A 4 -5.35 5.13 3.42
CA GLU A 4 -5.04 6.17 2.42
C GLU A 4 -4.59 5.57 1.09
N LEU A 5 -3.92 4.41 1.11
CA LEU A 5 -3.55 3.66 -0.08
C LEU A 5 -4.80 3.14 -0.82
N VAL A 6 -5.72 2.48 -0.10
CA VAL A 6 -6.98 1.96 -0.66
C VAL A 6 -7.82 3.08 -1.28
N LYS A 7 -7.88 4.26 -0.65
CA LYS A 7 -8.54 5.44 -1.22
C LYS A 7 -7.86 5.92 -2.49
N ALA A 8 -6.54 6.05 -2.49
CA ALA A 8 -5.78 6.58 -3.63
C ALA A 8 -5.87 5.67 -4.87
N LEU A 9 -5.93 4.35 -4.67
CA LEU A 9 -6.09 3.37 -5.75
C LEU A 9 -7.55 3.20 -6.22
N GLY A 10 -8.52 3.87 -5.56
CA GLY A 10 -9.94 3.75 -5.89
C GLY A 10 -10.58 2.43 -5.46
N TRP A 11 -10.00 1.77 -4.45
CA TRP A 11 -10.38 0.42 -4.03
C TRP A 11 -11.34 0.37 -2.83
N SER A 12 -11.72 1.51 -2.26
CA SER A 12 -12.53 1.58 -1.02
C SER A 12 -13.87 0.83 -1.06
N ASN A 13 -14.40 0.53 -2.24
CA ASN A 13 -15.65 -0.22 -2.42
C ASN A 13 -15.50 -1.38 -3.42
N VAL A 14 -14.26 -1.82 -3.69
CA VAL A 14 -14.01 -2.93 -4.61
C VAL A 14 -13.83 -4.21 -3.80
N PRO A 15 -14.74 -5.21 -3.96
CA PRO A 15 -14.65 -6.46 -3.19
C PRO A 15 -13.29 -7.14 -3.39
N GLY A 16 -12.65 -7.49 -2.27
CA GLY A 16 -11.36 -8.21 -2.28
C GLY A 16 -10.12 -7.37 -2.59
N LYS A 17 -10.24 -6.04 -2.72
CA LYS A 17 -9.08 -5.13 -2.94
C LYS A 17 -8.57 -4.44 -1.68
N ASP A 18 -9.35 -4.44 -0.59
CA ASP A 18 -8.85 -4.08 0.73
C ASP A 18 -8.58 -5.34 1.54
N ASP A 19 -7.31 -5.75 1.56
CA ASP A 19 -6.82 -6.92 2.30
C ASP A 19 -6.50 -6.58 3.77
N GLY A 20 -6.60 -5.29 4.16
CA GLY A 20 -6.34 -4.84 5.52
C GLY A 20 -4.86 -4.87 5.92
N THR A 21 -4.59 -5.02 7.22
CA THR A 21 -3.24 -4.99 7.78
C THR A 21 -2.87 -6.31 8.43
N HIS A 22 -1.69 -6.83 8.11
CA HIS A 22 -1.20 -8.10 8.63
C HIS A 22 0.09 -7.95 9.42
N THR A 23 0.34 -8.91 10.32
CA THR A 23 1.62 -9.06 11.01
C THR A 23 2.41 -10.21 10.39
N ALA A 24 3.71 -10.01 10.20
CA ALA A 24 4.57 -11.00 9.58
C ALA A 24 6.02 -10.86 10.07
N ASN A 25 6.77 -11.96 10.00
CA ASN A 25 8.13 -12.03 10.54
C ASN A 25 9.21 -11.61 9.51
N PHE A 26 8.96 -10.56 8.72
CA PHE A 26 9.89 -10.10 7.70
C PHE A 26 11.12 -9.44 8.33
N ALA A 27 12.30 -9.73 7.79
CA ALA A 27 13.56 -9.22 8.34
C ALA A 27 13.61 -7.68 8.35
N VAL A 28 13.07 -7.05 7.31
CA VAL A 28 12.98 -5.58 7.17
C VAL A 28 12.11 -4.93 8.24
N LEU A 29 11.13 -5.67 8.78
CA LEU A 29 10.27 -5.20 9.86
C LEU A 29 10.88 -5.50 11.24
N ARG A 30 11.43 -6.71 11.43
CA ARG A 30 11.94 -7.17 12.74
C ARG A 30 13.31 -6.59 13.10
N ARG A 31 14.18 -6.30 12.13
CA ARG A 31 15.58 -5.90 12.38
C ARG A 31 15.80 -4.39 12.37
N THR A 32 14.72 -3.61 12.37
CA THR A 32 14.80 -2.16 12.36
C THR A 32 14.45 -1.58 13.74
N LEU A 33 15.03 -0.43 14.08
CA LEU A 33 14.84 0.20 15.41
C LEU A 33 13.69 1.23 15.44
N MET A 34 13.22 1.70 14.30
CA MET A 34 12.09 2.63 14.18
C MET A 34 10.79 1.90 13.81
N THR A 35 9.66 2.61 13.83
CA THR A 35 8.39 2.07 13.29
C THR A 35 8.56 1.71 11.80
N ALA A 36 8.27 0.46 11.43
CA ALA A 36 8.33 0.00 10.04
C ALA A 36 7.08 -0.77 9.62
N VAL A 37 6.75 -0.62 8.35
CA VAL A 37 5.68 -1.33 7.64
C VAL A 37 6.18 -1.76 6.27
N LEU A 38 5.55 -2.80 5.71
CA LEU A 38 5.72 -3.23 4.33
C LEU A 38 4.37 -3.06 3.65
N CYS A 39 4.35 -2.45 2.46
CA CYS A 39 3.14 -2.23 1.68
C CYS A 39 3.19 -3.14 0.45
N GLU A 40 2.27 -4.10 0.39
CA GLU A 40 1.97 -4.86 -0.83
C GLU A 40 0.90 -4.05 -1.58
N SER A 41 1.27 -3.37 -2.66
CA SER A 41 0.38 -2.42 -3.34
C SER A 41 -0.49 -3.06 -4.42
N ALA A 42 0.03 -4.06 -5.11
CA ALA A 42 -0.68 -4.84 -6.12
C ALA A 42 0.07 -6.15 -6.40
N TYR A 43 -0.66 -7.16 -6.86
CA TYR A 43 -0.17 -8.49 -7.14
C TYR A 43 0.26 -8.63 -8.60
N MET A 44 1.57 -8.69 -8.85
CA MET A 44 2.10 -8.95 -10.21
C MET A 44 1.67 -10.32 -10.76
N SER A 45 1.29 -11.27 -9.91
CA SER A 45 0.72 -12.56 -10.30
C SER A 45 -0.72 -12.46 -10.83
N ASN A 46 -1.42 -11.35 -10.57
CA ASN A 46 -2.72 -11.05 -11.13
C ASN A 46 -2.51 -10.22 -12.42
N PRO A 47 -2.90 -10.71 -13.62
CA PRO A 47 -2.66 -10.01 -14.88
C PRO A 47 -3.23 -8.58 -14.92
N GLU A 48 -4.44 -8.37 -14.38
CA GLU A 48 -5.09 -7.05 -14.38
C GLU A 48 -4.32 -6.06 -13.49
N GLU A 49 -3.84 -6.51 -12.34
CA GLU A 49 -3.05 -5.68 -11.43
C GLU A 49 -1.63 -5.43 -11.97
N ALA A 50 -1.04 -6.41 -12.66
CA ALA A 50 0.24 -6.25 -13.32
C ALA A 50 0.19 -5.21 -14.44
N GLU A 51 -0.89 -5.18 -15.24
CA GLU A 51 -1.13 -4.15 -16.24
C GLU A 51 -1.26 -2.76 -15.61
N LEU A 52 -2.00 -2.64 -14.50
CA LEU A 52 -2.11 -1.38 -13.76
C LEU A 52 -0.74 -0.93 -13.23
N LEU A 53 0.00 -1.82 -12.56
CA LEU A 53 1.35 -1.57 -12.04
C LEU A 53 2.33 -1.08 -13.11
N ALA A 54 2.14 -1.48 -14.37
CA ALA A 54 2.98 -1.05 -15.48
C ALA A 54 2.76 0.43 -15.87
N THR A 55 1.63 1.04 -15.49
CA THR A 55 1.31 2.43 -15.81
C THR A 55 1.93 3.43 -14.84
N ASP A 56 2.40 4.58 -15.36
CA ASP A 56 2.89 5.68 -14.52
C ASP A 56 1.80 6.26 -13.61
N GLU A 57 0.57 6.36 -14.12
CA GLU A 57 -0.56 6.91 -13.38
C GLU A 57 -0.86 6.10 -12.12
N PHE A 58 -0.88 4.76 -12.22
CA PHE A 58 -1.13 3.90 -11.07
C PHE A 58 -0.03 4.04 -10.02
N ARG A 59 1.25 3.97 -10.43
CA ARG A 59 2.38 4.14 -9.52
C ARG A 59 2.37 5.51 -8.84
N GLN A 60 1.95 6.56 -9.54
CA GLN A 60 1.83 7.88 -8.94
C GLN A 60 0.71 7.95 -7.88
N LYS A 61 -0.44 7.31 -8.12
CA LYS A 61 -1.53 7.21 -7.14
C LYS A 61 -1.10 6.40 -5.91
N GLU A 62 -0.42 5.27 -6.12
CA GLU A 62 0.16 4.45 -5.07
C GLU A 62 1.10 5.27 -4.17
N ALA A 63 2.09 5.95 -4.78
CA ALA A 63 3.03 6.79 -4.07
C ALA A 63 2.34 7.91 -3.27
N GLN A 64 1.32 8.54 -3.86
CA GLN A 64 0.53 9.58 -3.18
C GLN A 64 -0.24 9.02 -1.97
N GLY A 65 -0.83 7.83 -2.10
CA GLY A 65 -1.54 7.16 -1.00
C GLY A 65 -0.62 6.81 0.16
N ILE A 66 0.58 6.28 -0.14
CA ILE A 66 1.61 6.00 0.86
C ILE A 66 2.05 7.28 1.55
N TYR A 67 2.36 8.34 0.80
CA TYR A 67 2.74 9.64 1.33
C TYR A 67 1.67 10.21 2.27
N ASN A 68 0.41 10.25 1.85
CA ASN A 68 -0.70 10.73 2.66
C ASN A 68 -0.83 9.92 3.96
N GLY A 69 -0.67 8.59 3.86
CA GLY A 69 -0.70 7.69 5.00
C GLY A 69 0.43 7.93 6.01
N ILE A 70 1.65 8.21 5.54
CA ILE A 70 2.80 8.55 6.38
C ILE A 70 2.61 9.92 7.02
N ALA A 71 2.22 10.94 6.23
CA ALA A 71 1.97 12.29 6.74
C ALA A 71 0.87 12.30 7.81
N LYS A 72 -0.20 11.52 7.61
CA LYS A 72 -1.27 11.35 8.61
C LYS A 72 -0.76 10.72 9.90
N TYR A 73 0.12 9.72 9.83
CA TYR A 73 0.73 9.08 11.00
C TYR A 73 1.65 10.03 11.79
N LEU A 74 2.45 10.85 11.09
CA LEU A 74 3.40 11.76 11.73
C LEU A 74 2.75 13.02 12.33
N ASN A 75 1.54 13.36 11.88
CA ASN A 75 0.77 14.50 12.39
C ASN A 75 -0.22 14.12 13.52
N GLN A 76 -0.16 12.88 14.01
CA GLN A 76 -0.92 12.39 15.18
C GLN A 76 -0.05 12.39 16.43
#